data_AF-A0A226BWV2-F1
#
_entry.id   AF-A0A226BWV2-F1
#
_cell.length_a   1.000
_cell.length_b   1.000
_cell.length_c   1.000
_cell.angle_alpha   90.00
_cell.angle_beta   90.00
_cell.angle_gamma   90.00
#
_symmetry.space_group_name_H-M   'P 1'
#
loop_
_entity.id
_entity.type
_entity.pdbx_description
1 polymer ?
#
loop_
_entity_poly.entity_id
_entity_poly.type
_entity_poly.pdbx_seq_one_letter_code
_entity_poly.pdbx_strand_id
1 'polypeptide(L)' 'GQRDIQLEGLEEEVVEHRLSSEEQVCSCCGDNLHEMSTEERRELKIVPAKAKVLKHIKYVYSCRKCDKENTTTPVKTAPS' A
#
# COMPACT_ATOMS: atom_id res chain seq x y z
N GLY A 1 3.30 -13.37 26.51
CA GLY A 1 3.04 -14.45 25.55
C GLY A 1 2.54 -13.83 24.27
N GLN A 2 3.38 -13.80 23.24
CA GLN A 2 2.97 -13.35 21.91
C GLN A 2 1.95 -14.38 21.40
N ARG A 3 0.68 -13.99 21.31
CA ARG A 3 -0.29 -14.75 20.53
C ARG A 3 0.04 -14.45 19.09
N ASP A 4 0.93 -15.26 18.52
CA ASP A 4 1.05 -15.37 17.08
C ASP A 4 -0.32 -15.86 16.60
N ILE A 5 -1.10 -14.94 16.04
CA ILE A 5 -2.36 -15.31 15.38
C ILE A 5 -1.91 -16.07 14.14
N GLN A 6 -1.86 -17.40 14.24
CA GLN A 6 -1.53 -18.28 13.12
C GLN A 6 -2.63 -18.13 12.07
N LEU A 7 -2.41 -17.21 11.13
CA LEU A 7 -3.21 -17.02 9.91
C LEU A 7 -2.82 -18.05 8.83
N GLU A 8 -1.87 -18.94 9.13
CA GLU A 8 -1.38 -20.00 8.25
C GLU A 8 -2.49 -21.02 7.95
N GLY A 9 -2.78 -21.23 6.66
CA GLY A 9 -3.75 -22.22 6.18
C GLY A 9 -5.16 -21.67 5.89
N LEU A 10 -5.41 -20.38 6.13
CA LEU A 10 -6.65 -19.73 5.70
C LEU A 10 -6.57 -19.26 4.24
N GLU A 11 -7.71 -19.23 3.54
CA GLU A 11 -7.77 -18.72 2.16
C GLU A 11 -7.41 -17.22 2.16
N GLU A 12 -6.35 -16.83 1.44
CA GLU A 12 -5.91 -15.43 1.33
C GLU A 12 -6.54 -14.75 0.11
N GLU A 13 -7.10 -13.56 0.31
CA GLU A 13 -7.62 -12.67 -0.73
C GLU A 13 -6.77 -11.41 -0.75
N VAL A 14 -6.11 -11.13 -1.88
CA VAL A 14 -5.20 -9.98 -2.02
C VAL A 14 -5.94 -8.83 -2.70
N VAL A 15 -5.89 -7.65 -2.07
CA VAL A 15 -6.44 -6.40 -2.61
C VAL A 15 -5.30 -5.39 -2.73
N GLU A 16 -4.95 -5.05 -3.96
CA GLU A 16 -3.92 -4.05 -4.29
C GLU A 16 -4.55 -2.67 -4.47
N HIS A 17 -4.01 -1.68 -3.75
CA HIS A 17 -4.39 -0.28 -3.84
C HIS A 17 -3.26 0.51 -4.48
N ARG A 18 -3.48 0.97 -5.71
CA ARG A 18 -2.52 1.77 -6.49
C ARG A 18 -3.11 3.14 -6.80
N LEU A 19 -2.25 4.15 -6.88
CA LEU A 19 -2.67 5.46 -7.40
C LEU A 19 -3.04 5.33 -8.87
N SER A 20 -4.09 6.04 -9.29
CA SER A 20 -4.42 6.15 -10.71
C SER A 20 -3.30 6.86 -11.48
N SER A 21 -3.22 6.67 -12.79
CA SER A 21 -2.18 7.31 -13.62
C SER A 21 -2.21 8.85 -13.51
N GLU A 22 -3.37 9.44 -13.27
CA GLU A 22 -3.55 10.88 -13.08
C GLU A 22 -2.97 11.36 -11.73
N GLU A 23 -3.03 10.51 -10.69
CA GLU A 23 -2.53 10.82 -9.35
C GLU A 23 -1.04 10.51 -9.17
N GLN A 24 -0.46 9.71 -10.07
CA GLN A 24 0.97 9.40 -10.17
C GLN A 24 1.81 10.57 -10.69
N VAL A 25 1.30 11.80 -10.61
CA VAL A 25 2.03 13.02 -10.91
C VAL A 25 2.35 13.78 -9.62
N CYS A 26 3.61 14.21 -9.49
CA CYS A 26 4.10 14.97 -8.37
C CYS A 26 3.47 16.38 -8.37
N SER A 27 2.79 16.73 -7.29
CA SER A 27 2.18 18.06 -7.13
C SER A 27 3.19 19.20 -6.94
N CYS A 28 4.45 18.89 -6.66
CA CYS A 28 5.51 19.88 -6.45
C CYS A 28 6.23 20.26 -7.75
N CYS A 29 6.62 19.28 -8.57
CA CYS A 29 7.43 19.51 -9.78
C CYS A 29 6.79 19.04 -11.09
N GLY A 30 5.62 18.38 -11.04
CA GLY A 30 4.94 17.85 -12.22
C GLY A 30 5.55 16.58 -12.82
N ASP A 31 6.66 16.08 -12.27
CA ASP A 31 7.25 14.80 -12.72
C ASP A 31 6.46 13.59 -12.23
N ASN A 32 6.63 12.45 -12.90
CA ASN A 32 6.01 11.20 -12.49
C ASN A 32 6.53 10.72 -11.11
N LEU A 33 5.60 10.29 -10.27
CA LEU A 33 5.89 9.61 -9.02
C LEU A 33 6.33 8.17 -9.30
N HIS A 34 7.21 7.64 -8.47
CA HIS A 34 7.65 6.26 -8.54
C HIS A 34 7.23 5.50 -7.28
N GLU A 35 6.98 4.20 -7.42
CA GLU A 35 6.73 3.31 -6.29
C GLU A 35 7.98 3.26 -5.40
N MET A 36 7.81 3.61 -4.13
CA MET A 36 8.87 3.72 -3.13
C MET A 36 8.85 2.51 -2.18
N SER A 37 7.66 2.16 -1.69
CA SER A 37 7.44 1.05 -0.77
C SER A 37 6.00 0.57 -0.83
N THR A 38 5.70 -0.54 -0.16
CA THR A 38 4.34 -1.04 -0.01
C THR A 38 4.01 -1.22 1.46
N GLU A 39 2.84 -0.78 1.88
CA GLU A 39 2.30 -1.04 3.21
C GLU A 39 1.36 -2.25 3.13
N GLU A 40 1.68 -3.30 3.88
CA GLU A 40 0.88 -4.53 3.96
C GLU A 40 0.07 -4.55 5.25
N ARG A 41 -1.24 -4.77 5.13
CA ARG A 41 -2.14 -5.05 6.26
C ARG A 41 -2.90 -6.34 6.01
N ARG A 42 -2.98 -7.20 7.02
CA ARG A 42 -3.78 -8.43 7.01
C ARG A 42 -4.95 -8.29 7.96
N GLU A 43 -6.14 -8.66 7.50
CA GLU A 43 -7.38 -8.63 8.27
C GLU A 43 -8.07 -9.99 8.20
N LEU A 44 -8.60 -10.48 9.33
CA LEU A 44 -9.34 -11.73 9.37
C LEU A 44 -10.81 -11.47 9.01
N LYS A 45 -11.26 -12.04 7.89
CA LYS A 45 -12.65 -11.97 7.44
C LYS A 45 -13.35 -13.29 7.77
N ILE A 46 -14.26 -13.26 8.72
CA ILE A 46 -15.10 -14.41 9.07
C ILE A 46 -16.31 -14.41 8.13
N VAL A 47 -16.32 -15.36 7.21
CA VAL A 47 -17.49 -15.68 6.39
C VAL A 47 -18.26 -16.80 7.10
N PRO A 48 -19.60 -16.86 7.09
CA PRO A 48 -20.38 -17.76 7.95
C PRO A 48 -20.02 -19.26 7.88
N ALA A 49 -19.28 -19.69 6.84
CA ALA A 49 -18.80 -21.06 6.66
C ALA A 49 -17.27 -21.21 6.56
N LYS A 50 -16.49 -20.12 6.46
CA LYS A 50 -15.03 -20.15 6.25
C LYS A 50 -14.37 -18.88 6.81
N ALA A 51 -13.15 -18.98 7.31
CA ALA A 51 -12.33 -17.81 7.62
C ALA A 51 -11.37 -17.54 6.45
N LYS A 52 -11.20 -16.27 6.10
CA LYS A 52 -10.29 -15.80 5.06
C LYS A 52 -9.40 -14.70 5.59
N VAL A 53 -8.21 -14.57 5.02
CA VAL A 53 -7.30 -13.45 5.30
C VAL A 53 -7.41 -12.47 4.16
N LEU A 54 -7.88 -11.26 4.45
CA LEU A 54 -7.88 -10.17 3.49
C LEU A 54 -6.55 -9.43 3.61
N LYS A 55 -5.71 -9.53 2.58
CA LYS A 55 -4.40 -8.90 2.49
C LYS A 55 -4.49 -7.63 1.67
N HIS A 56 -4.45 -6.48 2.34
CA HIS A 56 -4.38 -5.17 1.70
C HIS A 56 -2.93 -4.78 1.45
N ILE A 57 -2.60 -4.53 0.18
CA ILE A 57 -1.30 -4.02 -0.25
C ILE A 57 -1.50 -2.60 -0.76
N LYS A 58 -0.98 -1.61 -0.04
CA LYS A 58 -1.02 -0.21 -0.46
C LYS A 58 0.32 0.20 -1.03
N TYR A 59 0.31 0.73 -2.24
CA TYR A 59 1.51 1.26 -2.87
C TYR A 59 1.76 2.69 -2.39
N VAL A 60 2.99 2.93 -1.93
CA VAL A 60 3.49 4.24 -1.53
C VAL A 60 4.36 4.78 -2.64
N TYR A 61 4.10 6.01 -3.05
CA TYR A 61 4.78 6.67 -4.15
C TYR A 61 5.53 7.90 -3.65
N SER A 62 6.68 8.19 -4.24
CA SER A 62 7.46 9.40 -3.95
C SER A 62 8.02 10.02 -5.23
N CYS A 63 8.45 11.28 -5.15
CA CYS A 63 9.10 11.95 -6.27
C CYS A 63 10.63 11.90 -6.15
N ARG A 64 11.29 11.16 -7.04
CA ARG A 64 12.77 11.02 -7.05
C ARG A 64 13.49 12.35 -7.32
N LYS A 65 12.87 13.26 -8.07
CA LYS A 65 13.47 14.57 -8.39
C LYS A 65 13.46 15.50 -7.17
N CYS A 66 12.31 15.63 -6.52
CA CYS A 66 12.20 16.41 -5.27
C CYS A 66 13.11 15.87 -4.16
N ASP A 67 13.26 14.55 -4.09
CA ASP A 67 14.18 13.89 -3.14
C ASP A 67 15.65 14.28 -3.38
N LYS A 68 16.08 14.28 -4.65
CA LYS A 68 17.44 14.68 -5.02
C LYS A 68 17.70 16.18 -4.84
N GLU A 69 16.70 17.01 -5.09
CA GLU A 69 16.84 18.48 -5.01
C GLU A 69 16.68 19.02 -3.58
N ASN A 70 16.47 18.17 -2.56
CA ASN A 70 16.37 18.55 -1.14
C ASN A 70 15.35 19.67 -0.86
N THR A 71 14.31 19.77 -1.68
CA THR A 71 13.29 20.82 -1.56
C THR A 71 12.19 20.39 -0.59
N THR A 72 11.34 19.44 -0.99
CA THR A 72 10.33 18.77 -0.17
C THR A 72 9.84 17.56 -0.96
N THR A 73 9.98 16.33 -0.46
CA THR A 73 9.51 15.13 -1.18
C THR A 73 8.05 14.84 -0.81
N PRO A 74 7.08 15.04 -1.73
CA PRO A 74 5.72 14.61 -1.47
C PRO A 74 5.66 13.08 -1.52
N VAL A 75 5.26 12.47 -0.41
CA VAL A 75 4.96 11.04 -0.31
C VAL A 75 3.44 10.88 -0.39
N LYS A 76 2.97 10.07 -1.33
CA LYS A 76 1.55 9.73 -1.47
C LYS A 76 1.35 8.25 -1.23
N THR A 77 0.41 7.91 -0.36
CA THR A 77 -0.03 6.53 -0.14
C THR A 77 -1.37 6.33 -0.84
N ALA A 78 -1.55 5.21 -1.53
CA ALA A 78 -2.83 4.89 -2.16
C ALA A 78 -3.98 4.82 -1.12
N PRO A 79 -5.18 5.34 -1.45
CA PRO A 79 -6.35 5.24 -0.57
C PRO A 79 -6.79 3.77 -0.39
N SER A 80 -7.39 3.45 0.76
CA SER A 80 -8.04 2.14 1.03
C SER A 80 -9.52 2.17 0.72
#